data_AF-Q2QYP2-F1
#
_entry.id   AF-Q2QYP2-F1
#
_cell.length_a   1.000
_cell.length_b   1.000
_cell.length_c   1.000
_cell.angle_alpha   90.00
_cell.angle_beta   90.00
_cell.angle_gamma   90.00
#
_symmetry.space_group_name_H-M   'P 1'
#
loop_
_entity.id
_entity.type
_entity.pdbx_description
1 polymer ?
#
loop_
_entity_poly.entity_id
_entity_poly.type
_entity_poly.pdbx_seq_one_letter_code
_entity_poly.pdbx_strand_id
1 'polypeptide(L)'
;MSGKDQKKAAALEEKLELLRSVTKSSAANETSILVDASKYIKELKDKVSQEPEQLGSTSSSMPMPRSEAAERSVDEQMVRHAVLQAIKKCMDGSSI
;
A
#
# COMPACT_ATOMS: atom_id res chain seq x y z
N MET A 1 1.20 4.16 -49.87
CA MET A 1 1.69 3.75 -48.54
C MET A 1 2.24 2.34 -48.66
N SER A 2 3.43 2.10 -48.13
CA SER A 2 4.07 0.78 -48.23
C SER A 2 3.35 -0.20 -47.31
N GLY A 3 3.42 -1.52 -47.57
CA GLY A 3 2.80 -2.51 -46.68
C GLY A 3 3.29 -2.43 -45.23
N LYS A 4 4.49 -1.88 -44.99
CA LYS A 4 5.01 -1.59 -43.66
C LYS A 4 4.31 -0.42 -42.96
N ASP A 5 3.91 0.61 -43.70
CA ASP A 5 3.23 1.78 -43.16
C ASP A 5 1.77 1.46 -42.81
N GLN A 6 1.11 0.65 -43.63
CA GLN A 6 -0.25 0.18 -43.35
C GLN A 6 -0.32 -0.65 -42.06
N LYS A 7 0.65 -1.54 -41.83
CA LYS A 7 0.76 -2.30 -40.58
C LYS A 7 0.96 -1.39 -39.37
N LYS A 8 1.78 -0.34 -39.50
CA LYS A 8 1.99 0.64 -38.42
C LYS A 8 0.73 1.43 -38.11
N ALA A 9 0.01 1.87 -39.14
CA ALA A 9 -1.26 2.58 -38.97
C ALA A 9 -2.30 1.71 -38.25
N ALA A 10 -2.45 0.45 -38.66
CA ALA A 10 -3.34 -0.48 -37.98
C ALA A 10 -2.94 -0.73 -36.51
N ALA A 11 -1.65 -0.91 -36.24
CA ALA A 11 -1.16 -1.09 -34.86
C ALA A 11 -1.29 0.18 -34.01
N LEU A 12 -1.26 1.36 -34.63
CA LEU A 12 -1.49 2.64 -33.95
C LEU A 12 -2.96 2.74 -33.55
N GLU A 13 -3.88 2.48 -34.48
CA GLU A 13 -5.33 2.48 -34.20
C GLU A 13 -5.71 1.51 -33.07
N GLU A 14 -5.16 0.30 -33.07
CA GLU A 14 -5.36 -0.67 -31.98
C GLU A 14 -4.89 -0.12 -30.63
N LYS A 15 -3.72 0.53 -30.60
CA LYS A 15 -3.20 1.16 -29.38
C LYS A 15 -4.04 2.33 -28.91
N LEU A 16 -4.57 3.15 -29.83
CA LEU A 16 -5.47 4.24 -29.49
C LEU A 16 -6.79 3.71 -28.94
N GLU A 17 -7.34 2.64 -29.52
CA GLU A 17 -8.55 2.01 -29.03
C GLU A 17 -8.39 1.43 -27.62
N LEU A 18 -7.28 0.75 -27.35
CA LEU A 18 -6.95 0.28 -26.01
C LEU A 18 -6.82 1.46 -25.04
N LEU A 19 -6.12 2.53 -25.44
CA LEU A 19 -5.93 3.71 -24.61
C LEU A 19 -7.26 4.39 -24.28
N ARG A 20 -8.18 4.54 -25.25
CA ARG A 20 -9.54 5.05 -25.02
C ARG A 20 -10.28 4.22 -23.99
N SER A 21 -10.22 2.90 -24.13
CA SER A 21 -10.91 1.96 -23.24
C SER A 21 -10.40 2.05 -21.81
N VAL A 22 -9.07 2.07 -21.62
CA VAL A 22 -8.44 2.16 -20.29
C VAL A 22 -8.70 3.52 -19.63
N THR A 23 -8.66 4.60 -20.40
CA THR A 23 -8.81 5.97 -19.89
C THR A 23 -10.26 6.47 -19.89
N LYS A 24 -11.22 5.64 -20.33
CA LYS A 24 -12.65 5.98 -20.51
C LYS A 24 -12.86 7.23 -21.37
N SER A 25 -11.97 7.48 -22.32
CA SER A 25 -12.08 8.60 -23.25
C SER A 25 -13.07 8.29 -24.37
N SER A 26 -13.94 9.26 -24.68
CA SER A 26 -14.86 9.22 -25.82
C SER A 26 -14.32 10.02 -27.02
N ALA A 27 -13.06 10.47 -26.96
CA ALA A 27 -12.49 11.30 -28.00
C ALA A 27 -12.19 10.52 -29.29
N ALA A 28 -12.47 11.14 -30.44
CA ALA A 28 -12.19 10.56 -31.76
C ALA A 28 -10.77 10.87 -32.26
N ASN A 29 -10.21 12.02 -31.88
CA ASN A 29 -8.92 12.48 -32.37
C ASN A 29 -7.79 12.03 -31.44
N GLU A 30 -6.67 11.60 -32.02
CA GLU A 30 -5.46 11.18 -31.28
C GLU A 30 -5.05 12.20 -30.21
N THR A 31 -4.97 13.49 -30.56
CA THR A 31 -4.59 14.55 -29.63
C THR A 31 -5.53 14.61 -28.42
N SER A 32 -6.83 14.51 -28.64
CA SER A 32 -7.82 14.56 -27.57
C SER A 32 -7.77 13.30 -26.69
N ILE A 33 -7.54 12.12 -27.27
CA ILE A 33 -7.32 10.87 -26.52
C ILE A 33 -6.11 11.01 -25.60
N LEU A 34 -5.00 11.58 -26.08
CA LEU A 34 -3.78 11.78 -25.29
C LEU A 34 -3.97 12.81 -24.17
N VAL A 35 -4.75 13.87 -24.40
CA VAL A 35 -5.10 14.86 -23.38
C VAL A 35 -5.94 14.22 -22.27
N ASP A 36 -6.96 13.46 -22.63
CA ASP A 36 -7.80 12.73 -21.68
C ASP A 36 -6.99 11.70 -20.88
N ALA A 37 -6.09 10.97 -21.54
CA ALA A 37 -5.19 10.02 -20.89
C ALA A 37 -4.28 10.70 -19.87
N SER A 38 -3.70 11.85 -20.23
CA SER A 38 -2.84 12.64 -19.33
C SER A 38 -3.60 13.13 -18.12
N LYS A 39 -4.86 13.56 -18.31
CA LYS A 39 -5.77 13.97 -17.23
C LYS A 39 -6.10 12.79 -16.31
N TYR A 40 -6.46 11.64 -16.87
CA TYR A 40 -6.77 10.42 -16.12
C TYR A 40 -5.59 9.97 -15.24
N ILE A 41 -4.37 9.96 -15.77
CA ILE A 41 -3.15 9.64 -15.01
C ILE A 41 -2.93 10.65 -13.87
N LYS A 42 -3.17 11.94 -14.13
CA LYS A 42 -3.03 12.99 -13.10
C LYS A 42 -4.02 12.79 -11.96
N GLU A 43 -5.29 12.50 -12.27
CA GLU A 43 -6.33 12.23 -11.28
C GLU A 43 -6.01 10.97 -10.46
N LEU A 44 -5.54 9.90 -11.12
CA LEU A 44 -5.09 8.69 -10.42
C LEU A 44 -3.94 8.99 -9.46
N LYS A 45 -2.94 9.76 -9.90
CA LYS A 45 -1.78 10.10 -9.07
C LYS A 45 -2.18 10.94 -7.86
N ASP A 46 -3.10 11.89 -8.06
CA ASP A 46 -3.63 12.73 -6.98
C ASP A 46 -4.39 11.88 -5.95
N LYS A 47 -5.26 10.97 -6.39
CA LYS A 47 -5.95 10.02 -5.50
C LYS A 47 -4.98 9.15 -4.70
N VAL A 48 -3.99 8.55 -5.36
CA VAL A 48 -2.97 7.73 -4.69
C VAL A 48 -2.18 8.56 -3.67
N SER A 49 -1.97 9.86 -3.93
CA SER A 49 -1.31 10.77 -2.98
C SER A 49 -2.21 11.24 -1.85
N GLN A 50 -3.54 11.28 -2.03
CA GLN A 50 -4.53 11.68 -1.03
C GLN A 50 -5.04 10.51 -0.18
N GLU A 51 -4.78 9.26 -0.57
CA GLU A 51 -5.13 8.06 0.19
C GLU A 51 -4.00 7.48 1.07
N PRO A 52 -3.12 8.23 1.77
CA PRO A 52 -2.25 7.62 2.77
C PRO A 52 -2.99 7.18 4.05
N GLU A 53 -4.24 7.63 4.28
CA GLU A 53 -4.90 7.49 5.59
C GLU A 53 -5.97 6.37 5.69
N GLN A 54 -6.36 5.71 4.60
CA GLN A 54 -7.39 4.64 4.68
C GLN A 54 -6.82 3.22 4.79
N LEU A 55 -5.54 3.01 4.46
CA LEU A 55 -4.88 1.71 4.63
C LEU A 55 -4.44 1.44 6.09
N GLY A 56 -4.51 2.44 6.98
CA GLY A 56 -4.18 2.29 8.40
C GLY A 56 -5.36 1.94 9.32
N SER A 57 -6.61 1.98 8.84
CA SER A 57 -7.79 1.83 9.72
C SER A 57 -8.85 0.87 9.18
N THR A 58 -8.45 -0.15 8.44
CA THR A 58 -9.18 -1.43 8.56
C THR A 58 -8.61 -2.13 9.78
N SER A 59 -9.21 -1.81 10.93
CA SER A 59 -9.26 -2.69 12.11
C SER A 59 -10.05 -3.94 11.69
N SER A 60 -9.45 -4.73 10.79
CA SER A 60 -9.81 -6.10 10.56
C SER A 60 -9.31 -6.83 11.80
N SER A 61 -10.21 -6.89 12.78
CA SER A 61 -10.18 -7.85 13.87
C SER A 61 -10.22 -9.27 13.28
N MET A 62 -9.13 -9.69 12.67
CA MET A 62 -8.81 -11.07 12.35
C MET A 62 -7.73 -11.47 13.37
N PRO A 63 -8.07 -12.24 14.42
CA PRO A 63 -7.08 -12.76 15.35
C PRO A 63 -6.23 -13.79 14.61
N MET A 64 -5.12 -13.33 14.03
CA MET A 64 -4.12 -14.22 13.44
C MET A 64 -3.37 -14.99 14.54
N PRO A 65 -2.95 -16.23 14.25
CA PRO A 65 -2.63 -17.22 15.26
C PRO A 65 -1.27 -16.98 15.90
N ARG A 66 -1.27 -17.15 17.22
CA ARG A 66 -0.13 -17.24 18.13
C ARG A 66 0.87 -18.30 17.65
N SER A 67 1.83 -17.89 16.84
CA SER A 67 3.08 -18.62 16.61
C SER A 67 4.23 -17.83 17.22
N GLU A 68 4.40 -18.05 18.52
CA GLU A 68 5.67 -18.34 19.19
C GLU A 68 6.96 -17.69 18.64
N ALA A 69 6.96 -16.37 18.61
CA ALA A 69 8.16 -15.58 18.85
C ALA A 69 7.68 -14.33 19.58
N ALA A 70 7.35 -14.50 20.85
CA ALA A 70 7.12 -13.40 21.75
C ALA A 70 8.42 -12.59 21.81
N GLU A 71 8.55 -11.62 20.91
CA GLU A 71 9.33 -10.42 21.16
C GLU A 71 8.97 -10.00 22.56
N ARG A 72 9.95 -10.15 23.46
CA ARG A 72 9.80 -9.81 24.84
C ARG A 72 9.67 -8.29 24.87
N SER A 73 8.44 -7.80 24.76
CA SER A 73 8.13 -6.41 25.03
C SER A 73 8.58 -6.14 26.45
N VAL A 74 9.68 -5.41 26.59
CA VAL A 74 10.17 -4.96 27.88
C VAL A 74 9.35 -3.73 28.22
N ASP A 75 8.11 -3.97 28.61
CA ASP A 75 7.23 -2.89 29.07
C ASP A 75 7.69 -2.40 30.44
N GLU A 76 7.47 -1.12 30.72
CA GLU A 76 7.82 -0.48 31.99
C GLU A 76 7.27 -1.26 33.19
N GLN A 77 6.09 -1.88 33.05
CA GLN A 77 5.50 -2.73 34.08
C GLN A 77 6.31 -4.00 34.35
N MET A 78 6.90 -4.62 33.34
CA MET A 78 7.76 -5.80 33.51
C MET A 78 9.05 -5.41 34.23
N VAL A 79 9.62 -4.25 33.89
CA VAL A 79 10.80 -3.69 34.59
C VAL A 79 10.46 -3.43 36.06
N ARG A 80 9.35 -2.73 36.32
CA ARG A 80 8.88 -2.44 37.69
C ARG A 80 8.66 -3.72 38.50
N HIS A 81 8.03 -4.73 37.91
CA HIS A 81 7.79 -6.01 38.58
C HIS A 81 9.10 -6.76 38.87
N ALA A 82 10.02 -6.82 37.91
CA ALA A 82 11.32 -7.47 38.08
C ALA A 82 12.17 -6.80 39.16
N VAL A 83 12.17 -5.46 39.20
CA VAL A 83 12.84 -4.68 40.25
C VAL A 83 12.23 -4.97 41.62
N LEU A 84 10.90 -4.94 41.74
CA LEU A 84 10.22 -5.27 43.00
C LEU A 84 10.51 -6.69 43.47
N GLN A 85 10.53 -7.66 42.56
CA GLN A 85 10.82 -9.06 42.88
C GLN A 85 12.27 -9.24 43.36
N ALA A 86 13.23 -8.54 42.73
CA ALA A 86 14.63 -8.57 43.14
C ALA A 86 14.82 -8.00 44.55
N ILE A 87 14.19 -6.87 44.85
CA ILE A 87 14.24 -6.24 46.18
C ILE A 87 13.65 -7.17 47.24
N LYS A 88 12.46 -7.74 46.99
CA LYS A 88 11.84 -8.69 47.91
C LYS A 88 12.72 -9.91 48.17
N LYS A 89 13.36 -10.45 47.12
CA LYS A 89 14.26 -11.61 47.25
C LYS A 89 15.49 -11.31 48.12
N CYS A 90 15.97 -10.07 48.12
CA CYS A 90 17.04 -9.64 49.03
C CYS A 90 16.57 -9.54 50.50
N MET A 91 15.29 -9.25 50.74
CA MET A 91 14.76 -9.14 52.10
C MET A 91 14.46 -10.51 52.72
N ASP A 92 13.94 -11.46 51.94
CA ASP A 92 13.65 -12.82 52.42
C ASP A 92 14.90 -13.73 52.47
N GLY A 93 15.98 -13.34 51.77
CA GLY A 93 17.25 -14.08 51.73
C GLY A 93 18.12 -14.00 53.00
N SER A 94 17.60 -13.43 54.10
CA SER A 94 18.29 -13.36 55.39
C SER A 94 18.05 -14.59 56.29
N SER A 95 17.85 -15.77 55.70
CA SER A 95 17.92 -17.04 56.43
C SER A 95 18.92 -17.96 55.73
N ILE A 96 20.19 -17.78 56.11
CA ILE A 96 21.22 -18.83 56.04
C ILE A 96 20.93 -19.84 57.15
#